data_AF-A0A9P0FCS7-F1
#
_entry.id   AF-A0A9P0FCS7-F1
#
_cell.length_a   1.000
_cell.length_b   1.000
_cell.length_c   1.000
_cell.angle_alpha   90.00
_cell.angle_beta   90.00
_cell.angle_gamma   90.00
#
_symmetry.space_group_name_H-M   'P 1'
#
loop_
_entity.id
_entity.type
_entity.pdbx_description
1 polymer ?
#
loop_
_entity_poly.entity_id
_entity_poly.type
_entity_poly.pdbx_seq_one_letter_code
_entity_poly.pdbx_strand_id
1 'polypeptide(L)'
;MLYHRWHCTGRIHTLGEKILKTTIHNHVPDKAYIEARKGIENLKTMAAQVGPSTQLVIASISEGLSASAAATLPTPPISSMKRTVQRQKLEDFPAIPNSLLELNIPENSQITSDSSSESNSTVQTPLFTTLYNETPSTSSKVPILRRTMPKKRNAQEAIIDKMSSCFYNLNKRVQSAPTPDEDLHFARSLAQDIKILTPLQKIQFKRTIYELLENVASETL
;
A
#
# COMPACT_ATOMS: atom_id res chain seq x y z
N MET A 1 -33.43 8.40 22.51
CA MET A 1 -32.38 7.45 22.10
C MET A 1 -31.06 8.21 22.06
N LEU A 2 -30.00 7.69 22.69
CA LEU A 2 -28.66 8.27 22.59
C LEU A 2 -28.06 7.95 21.21
N TYR A 3 -27.56 8.97 20.53
CA TYR A 3 -26.94 8.86 19.21
C TYR A 3 -25.52 8.33 19.33
N HIS A 4 -25.23 7.18 18.73
CA HIS A 4 -23.89 6.59 18.71
C HIS A 4 -23.47 6.19 17.29
N ARG A 5 -22.58 6.99 16.67
CA ARG A 5 -22.10 6.77 15.29
C ARG A 5 -21.38 5.43 15.09
N TRP A 6 -20.64 4.97 16.09
CA TRP A 6 -19.80 3.76 16.00
C TRP A 6 -20.44 2.50 16.61
N HIS A 7 -21.62 2.64 17.21
CA HIS A 7 -22.35 1.54 17.84
C HIS A 7 -23.79 1.51 17.33
N CYS A 8 -23.95 1.05 16.09
CA CYS A 8 -25.25 0.87 15.47
C CYS A 8 -25.99 -0.35 16.04
N THR A 9 -27.15 -0.12 16.64
CA THR A 9 -28.07 -1.16 17.14
C THR A 9 -28.97 -1.76 16.08
N GLY A 10 -28.98 -1.20 14.87
CA GLY A 10 -29.80 -1.67 13.74
C GLY A 10 -29.33 -3.05 13.26
N ARG A 11 -30.27 -4.00 13.25
CA ARG A 11 -30.10 -5.40 12.85
C ARG A 11 -31.38 -5.86 12.16
N ILE A 12 -31.23 -6.65 11.12
CA ILE A 12 -32.32 -7.31 10.41
C ILE A 12 -32.12 -8.81 10.62
N HIS A 13 -33.12 -9.48 11.17
CA HIS A 13 -33.16 -10.94 11.32
C HIS A 13 -33.99 -11.51 10.18
N THR A 14 -33.35 -12.30 9.32
CA THR A 14 -33.99 -12.96 8.18
C THR A 14 -34.03 -14.47 8.40
N LEU A 15 -35.08 -15.11 7.87
CA LEU A 15 -35.17 -16.56 7.71
C LEU A 15 -35.54 -16.83 6.25
N GLY A 16 -34.56 -17.28 5.47
CA GLY A 16 -34.66 -17.32 4.02
C GLY A 16 -34.90 -15.91 3.47
N GLU A 17 -35.96 -15.76 2.67
CA GLU A 17 -36.38 -14.49 2.07
C GLU A 17 -37.28 -13.65 2.98
N LYS A 18 -37.69 -14.16 4.14
CA LYS A 18 -38.62 -13.47 5.03
C LYS A 18 -37.88 -12.71 6.13
N ILE A 19 -38.22 -11.44 6.30
CA ILE A 19 -37.75 -10.64 7.43
C ILE A 19 -38.61 -10.96 8.66
N LEU A 20 -37.98 -11.47 9.72
CA LEU A 20 -38.65 -11.83 10.98
C LEU A 20 -38.71 -10.65 11.95
N LYS A 21 -37.62 -9.87 12.02
CA LYS A 21 -37.49 -8.77 12.97
C LYS A 21 -36.50 -7.74 12.47
N THR A 22 -36.83 -6.46 12.65
CA THR A 22 -35.94 -5.34 12.36
C THR A 22 -35.80 -4.48 13.61
N THR A 23 -34.57 -4.16 14.01
CA THR A 23 -34.31 -3.18 15.07
C THR A 23 -33.99 -1.82 14.46
N ILE A 24 -34.41 -0.76 15.15
CA ILE A 24 -34.25 0.62 14.68
C ILE A 24 -32.80 1.07 14.88
N HIS A 25 -32.29 1.82 13.91
CA HIS A 25 -30.97 2.46 13.99
C HIS A 25 -31.00 3.63 14.99
N ASN A 26 -29.98 3.72 15.81
CA ASN A 26 -29.76 4.82 16.76
C ASN A 26 -28.94 5.98 16.15
N HIS A 27 -28.74 5.99 14.83
CA HIS A 27 -28.02 7.05 14.14
C HIS A 27 -28.62 7.30 12.76
N VAL A 28 -28.35 8.49 12.22
CA VAL A 28 -28.68 8.86 10.85
C VAL A 28 -27.73 8.10 9.91
N PRO A 29 -28.22 7.59 8.76
CA PRO A 29 -27.36 6.95 7.77
C PRO A 29 -26.29 7.92 7.23
N ASP A 30 -25.08 7.39 7.04
CA ASP A 30 -23.99 8.13 6.40
C ASP A 30 -24.21 8.16 4.88
N LYS A 31 -24.79 9.26 4.40
CA LYS A 31 -25.18 9.42 2.98
C LYS A 31 -23.97 9.28 2.05
N ALA A 32 -22.84 9.87 2.41
CA ALA A 32 -21.62 9.85 1.61
C ALA A 32 -21.08 8.41 1.49
N TYR A 33 -21.07 7.67 2.59
CA TYR A 33 -20.67 6.26 2.57
C TYR A 33 -21.60 5.38 1.71
N ILE A 34 -22.92 5.59 1.82
CA ILE A 34 -23.91 4.85 1.03
C ILE A 34 -23.73 5.15 -0.47
N GLU A 35 -23.55 6.42 -0.82
CA GLU A 35 -23.33 6.86 -2.19
C GLU A 35 -22.02 6.28 -2.76
N ALA A 36 -20.92 6.36 -2.01
CA ALA A 36 -19.64 5.78 -2.40
C ALA A 36 -19.75 4.25 -2.64
N ARG A 37 -20.50 3.55 -1.78
CA ARG A 37 -20.72 2.10 -1.93
C ARG A 37 -21.52 1.77 -3.19
N LYS A 38 -22.55 2.56 -3.51
CA LYS A 38 -23.29 2.45 -4.78
C LYS A 38 -22.40 2.75 -5.98
N GLY A 39 -21.51 3.74 -5.89
CA GLY A 39 -20.53 4.04 -6.94
C GLY A 39 -19.60 2.86 -7.23
N ILE A 40 -19.12 2.15 -6.20
CA ILE A 40 -18.30 0.94 -6.37
C ILE A 40 -19.10 -0.22 -7.00
N GLU A 41 -20.37 -0.37 -6.64
CA GLU A 41 -21.24 -1.38 -7.24
C GLU A 41 -21.47 -1.10 -8.74
N ASN A 42 -21.76 0.16 -9.09
CA ASN A 42 -21.85 0.60 -10.48
C ASN A 42 -20.53 0.43 -11.24
N LEU A 43 -19.39 0.65 -10.58
CA LEU A 43 -18.08 0.39 -11.18
C LEU A 43 -17.93 -1.08 -11.57
N LYS A 44 -18.41 -2.02 -10.74
CA LYS A 44 -18.35 -3.45 -11.04
C LYS A 44 -19.26 -3.81 -12.23
N THR A 45 -20.47 -3.28 -12.26
CA THR A 45 -21.42 -3.55 -13.36
C THR A 45 -20.92 -2.97 -14.69
N MET A 46 -20.36 -1.75 -14.68
CA MET A 46 -19.71 -1.16 -15.87
C MET A 46 -18.45 -1.90 -16.28
N ALA A 47 -17.66 -2.42 -15.32
CA ALA A 47 -16.46 -3.18 -15.62
C ALA A 47 -16.74 -4.55 -16.23
N ALA A 48 -17.89 -5.15 -15.93
CA ALA A 48 -18.34 -6.42 -16.51
C ALA A 48 -18.89 -6.27 -17.95
N GLN A 49 -19.14 -5.04 -18.41
CA GLN A 49 -19.51 -4.80 -19.81
C GLN A 49 -18.24 -4.78 -20.68
N VAL A 50 -18.30 -5.46 -21.83
CA VAL A 50 -17.23 -5.47 -22.83
C VAL A 50 -17.13 -4.10 -23.49
N GLY A 51 -15.94 -3.48 -23.48
CA GLY A 51 -15.67 -2.27 -24.27
C GLY A 51 -14.93 -1.11 -23.58
N PRO A 52 -15.32 -0.64 -22.37
CA PRO A 52 -14.74 0.58 -21.83
C PRO A 52 -13.34 0.35 -21.25
N SER A 53 -12.40 1.27 -21.50
CA SER A 53 -11.07 1.21 -20.90
C SER A 53 -11.17 1.36 -19.37
N THR A 54 -10.21 0.78 -18.63
CA THR A 54 -10.21 0.87 -17.15
C THR A 54 -10.21 2.31 -16.65
N GLN A 55 -9.56 3.23 -17.38
CA GLN A 55 -9.55 4.65 -17.04
C GLN A 55 -10.91 5.29 -17.27
N LEU A 56 -11.58 4.95 -18.38
CA LEU A 56 -12.89 5.49 -18.71
C LEU A 56 -13.94 5.07 -17.66
N VAL A 57 -13.96 3.78 -17.27
CA VAL A 57 -14.87 3.29 -16.22
C VAL A 57 -14.68 4.05 -14.91
N ILE A 58 -13.43 4.30 -14.52
CA ILE A 58 -13.12 5.03 -13.29
C ILE A 58 -13.52 6.51 -13.39
N ALA A 59 -13.29 7.13 -14.55
CA ALA A 59 -13.65 8.53 -14.79
C ALA A 59 -15.17 8.73 -14.72
N SER A 60 -15.95 7.89 -15.42
CA SER A 60 -17.42 7.97 -15.42
C SER A 60 -18.03 7.84 -14.02
N ILE A 61 -17.47 6.96 -13.18
CA ILE A 61 -17.93 6.81 -11.79
C ILE A 61 -17.52 8.01 -10.94
N SER A 62 -16.31 8.54 -11.15
CA SER A 62 -15.81 9.69 -10.39
C SER A 62 -16.58 10.98 -10.70
N GLU A 63 -17.04 11.17 -11.93
CA GLU A 63 -17.88 12.30 -12.35
C GLU A 63 -19.28 12.25 -11.72
N GLY A 64 -19.83 11.05 -11.52
CA GLY A 64 -21.17 10.85 -10.97
C GLY A 64 -21.27 10.92 -9.44
N LEU A 65 -20.14 11.03 -8.72
CA LEU A 65 -20.11 11.03 -7.26
C LEU A 65 -20.03 12.45 -6.69
N SER A 66 -20.74 12.69 -5.59
CA SER A 66 -20.59 13.90 -4.80
C SER A 66 -19.18 14.02 -4.23
N ALA A 67 -18.70 15.25 -4.01
CA ALA A 67 -17.38 15.48 -3.41
C ALA A 67 -17.21 14.78 -2.04
N SER A 68 -18.29 14.71 -1.27
CA SER A 68 -18.28 14.04 0.03
C SER A 68 -18.18 12.52 -0.11
N ALA A 69 -18.86 11.93 -1.10
CA ALA A 69 -18.77 10.49 -1.39
C ALA A 69 -17.40 10.11 -1.99
N ALA A 70 -16.85 10.94 -2.87
CA ALA A 70 -15.52 10.75 -3.43
C ALA A 70 -14.44 10.70 -2.34
N ALA A 71 -14.57 11.53 -1.30
CA ALA A 71 -13.68 11.52 -0.14
C ALA A 71 -13.81 10.27 0.74
N THR A 72 -14.92 9.51 0.63
CA THR A 72 -15.15 8.27 1.39
C THR A 72 -14.65 7.02 0.67
N LEU A 73 -14.21 7.13 -0.58
CA LEU A 73 -13.64 6.01 -1.33
C LEU A 73 -12.32 5.52 -0.69
N PRO A 74 -12.02 4.21 -0.74
CA PRO A 74 -10.82 3.66 -0.14
C PRO A 74 -9.55 4.24 -0.77
N THR A 75 -8.61 4.71 0.04
CA THR A 75 -7.32 5.27 -0.42
C THR A 75 -6.24 4.17 -0.56
N PRO A 76 -5.43 4.17 -1.64
CA PRO A 76 -5.43 5.07 -2.79
C PRO A 76 -6.58 4.70 -3.76
N PRO A 77 -7.45 5.66 -4.13
CA PRO A 77 -8.70 5.37 -4.83
C PRO A 77 -8.47 4.74 -6.19
N ILE A 78 -7.48 5.23 -6.94
CA ILE A 78 -7.30 4.84 -8.33
C ILE A 78 -6.72 3.43 -8.46
N SER A 79 -5.74 3.03 -7.65
CA SER A 79 -5.12 1.70 -7.76
C SER A 79 -6.06 0.58 -7.31
N SER A 80 -6.82 0.79 -6.24
CA SER A 80 -7.84 -0.14 -5.75
C SER A 80 -9.00 -0.32 -6.75
N MET A 81 -9.48 0.79 -7.32
CA MET A 81 -10.51 0.77 -8.37
C MET A 81 -10.00 0.09 -9.64
N LYS A 82 -8.78 0.41 -10.11
CA LYS A 82 -8.15 -0.28 -11.26
C LYS A 82 -8.11 -1.79 -11.07
N ARG A 83 -7.69 -2.26 -9.88
CA ARG A 83 -7.65 -3.69 -9.57
C ARG A 83 -9.04 -4.31 -9.54
N THR A 84 -10.04 -3.58 -9.05
CA THR A 84 -11.44 -4.04 -9.06
C THR A 84 -11.95 -4.20 -10.48
N VAL A 85 -11.74 -3.21 -11.35
CA VAL A 85 -12.11 -3.30 -12.77
C VAL A 85 -11.41 -4.47 -13.45
N GLN A 86 -10.10 -4.62 -13.25
CA GLN A 86 -9.34 -5.74 -13.80
C GLN A 86 -9.87 -7.09 -13.33
N ARG A 87 -10.24 -7.23 -12.05
CA ARG A 87 -10.83 -8.47 -11.52
C ARG A 87 -12.18 -8.79 -12.13
N GLN A 88 -13.01 -7.79 -12.43
CA GLN A 88 -14.30 -8.03 -13.10
C GLN A 88 -14.10 -8.42 -14.57
N LYS A 89 -13.09 -7.85 -15.23
CA LYS A 89 -12.69 -8.25 -16.59
C LYS A 89 -11.95 -9.58 -16.64
N LEU A 90 -11.51 -10.13 -15.50
CA LEU A 90 -10.74 -11.37 -15.49
C LEU A 90 -11.52 -12.57 -16.01
N GLU A 91 -12.84 -12.53 -15.86
CA GLU A 91 -13.77 -13.52 -16.42
C GLU A 91 -13.72 -13.55 -17.97
N ASP A 92 -13.30 -12.45 -18.61
CA ASP A 92 -13.29 -12.29 -20.07
C ASP A 92 -11.88 -12.36 -20.69
N PHE A 93 -10.80 -12.59 -19.91
CA PHE A 93 -9.48 -12.76 -20.55
C PHE A 93 -9.42 -14.10 -21.28
N PRO A 94 -8.79 -14.13 -22.47
CA PRO A 94 -8.47 -15.40 -23.11
C PRO A 94 -7.65 -16.24 -22.13
N ALA A 95 -7.95 -17.54 -22.08
CA ALA A 95 -7.17 -18.48 -21.29
C ALA A 95 -5.68 -18.31 -21.63
N ILE A 96 -4.83 -18.31 -20.61
CA ILE A 96 -3.38 -18.29 -20.81
C ILE A 96 -3.05 -19.48 -21.73
N PRO A 97 -2.40 -19.26 -22.88
CA PRO A 97 -2.07 -20.35 -23.79
C PRO A 97 -1.18 -21.35 -23.06
N ASN A 98 -1.52 -22.64 -23.16
CA ASN A 98 -0.81 -23.70 -22.44
C ASN A 98 0.51 -24.06 -23.12
N SER A 99 0.70 -23.64 -24.38
CA SER A 99 1.89 -23.92 -25.17
C SER A 99 2.26 -22.74 -26.08
N LEU A 100 3.52 -22.70 -26.53
CA LEU A 100 4.01 -21.69 -27.47
C LEU A 100 3.31 -21.77 -28.84
N LEU A 101 2.74 -22.91 -29.20
CA LEU A 101 2.03 -23.12 -30.46
C LEU A 101 0.65 -22.46 -30.48
N GLU A 102 0.05 -22.23 -29.30
CA GLU A 102 -1.23 -21.54 -29.14
C GLU A 102 -1.07 -20.01 -29.15
N LEU A 103 0.17 -19.51 -29.10
CA LEU A 103 0.46 -18.09 -29.08
C LEU A 103 0.33 -17.50 -30.49
N ASN A 104 -0.83 -16.94 -30.80
CA ASN A 104 -1.07 -16.29 -32.09
C ASN A 104 -0.52 -14.84 -32.07
N ILE A 105 0.72 -14.66 -32.51
CA ILE A 105 1.36 -13.35 -32.68
C ILE A 105 1.05 -12.84 -34.10
N PRO A 106 0.33 -11.73 -34.27
CA PRO A 106 -0.03 -11.24 -35.60
C PRO A 106 1.22 -10.87 -36.43
N GLU A 107 1.22 -11.21 -37.71
CA GLU A 107 2.39 -11.12 -38.62
C GLU A 107 3.03 -9.73 -38.66
N ASN A 108 2.24 -8.68 -38.50
CA ASN A 108 2.71 -7.29 -38.46
C ASN A 108 3.61 -6.96 -37.26
N SER A 109 3.65 -7.84 -36.26
CA SER A 109 4.47 -7.71 -35.04
C SER A 109 5.64 -8.70 -34.99
N GLN A 110 5.81 -9.52 -36.04
CA GLN A 110 6.93 -10.46 -36.17
C GLN A 110 8.17 -9.84 -36.84
N ILE A 111 8.11 -8.55 -37.18
CA ILE A 111 9.19 -7.86 -37.87
C ILE A 111 10.20 -7.37 -36.82
N THR A 112 11.31 -8.08 -36.66
CA THR A 112 12.51 -7.50 -36.07
C THR A 112 13.13 -6.58 -37.11
N SER A 113 13.39 -5.33 -36.74
CA SER A 113 14.05 -4.35 -37.61
C SER A 113 15.55 -4.66 -37.72
N ASP A 114 15.91 -5.82 -38.25
CA ASP A 114 17.28 -6.18 -38.56
C ASP A 114 17.46 -6.17 -40.08
N SER A 115 17.53 -4.95 -40.63
CA SER A 115 18.07 -4.75 -41.96
C SER A 115 19.60 -4.84 -41.89
N SER A 116 20.12 -6.07 -41.83
CA SER A 116 21.48 -6.37 -42.26
C SER A 116 21.55 -7.81 -42.76
N SER A 117 21.46 -7.93 -44.08
CA SER A 117 21.95 -9.06 -44.85
C SER A 117 23.40 -9.39 -44.47
N GLU A 118 23.70 -10.66 -44.17
CA GLU A 118 24.79 -11.45 -44.76
C GLU A 118 25.00 -12.82 -44.08
N SER A 119 24.98 -13.84 -44.92
CA SER A 119 25.63 -15.17 -44.89
C SER A 119 26.07 -15.87 -43.60
N ASN A 120 25.68 -17.16 -43.56
CA ASN A 120 26.39 -18.35 -43.07
C ASN A 120 26.63 -18.57 -41.57
N SER A 121 26.03 -19.68 -41.11
CA SER A 121 26.44 -20.59 -40.04
C SER A 121 27.10 -19.97 -38.81
N THR A 122 26.34 -19.87 -37.71
CA THR A 122 26.70 -20.43 -36.40
C THR A 122 25.55 -20.16 -35.44
N VAL A 123 25.17 -21.22 -34.73
CA VAL A 123 24.18 -21.27 -33.64
C VAL A 123 24.21 -19.98 -32.80
N GLN A 124 23.09 -19.27 -32.67
CA GLN A 124 22.90 -18.29 -31.61
C GLN A 124 21.52 -18.39 -30.97
N THR A 125 21.59 -18.66 -29.67
CA THR A 125 20.56 -18.85 -28.66
C THR A 125 19.74 -17.59 -28.36
N PRO A 126 18.50 -17.72 -27.83
CA PRO A 126 17.65 -16.58 -27.52
C PRO A 126 18.19 -15.70 -26.38
N LEU A 127 17.98 -14.39 -26.56
CA LEU A 127 18.27 -13.28 -25.65
C LEU A 127 17.53 -13.42 -24.30
N PHE A 128 18.05 -14.22 -23.38
CA PHE A 128 17.65 -14.11 -21.97
C PHE A 128 18.75 -14.53 -21.01
N THR A 129 19.80 -13.71 -20.90
CA THR A 129 20.83 -13.69 -19.84
C THR A 129 21.87 -12.67 -20.31
N THR A 130 22.27 -11.60 -19.62
CA THR A 130 22.79 -11.50 -18.26
C THR A 130 22.83 -10.02 -17.82
N LEU A 131 22.39 -9.69 -16.60
CA LEU A 131 22.90 -8.51 -15.86
C LEU A 131 23.15 -8.87 -14.40
N TYR A 132 24.00 -9.87 -14.19
CA TYR A 132 24.78 -10.00 -12.96
C TYR A 132 26.12 -10.59 -13.36
N ASN A 133 27.17 -9.78 -13.26
CA ASN A 133 28.50 -10.13 -12.76
C ASN A 133 29.49 -9.02 -13.15
N GLU A 134 29.78 -8.11 -12.21
CA GLU A 134 31.00 -7.32 -12.27
C GLU A 134 31.80 -7.52 -10.98
N THR A 135 32.99 -8.12 -11.11
CA THR A 135 34.12 -7.99 -10.18
C THR A 135 35.42 -7.96 -11.04
N PRO A 136 36.58 -7.50 -10.54
CA PRO A 136 37.17 -6.25 -11.03
C PRO A 136 38.63 -6.38 -11.51
N SER A 137 39.09 -5.55 -12.45
CA SER A 137 40.54 -5.30 -12.59
C SER A 137 40.90 -4.01 -13.33
N THR A 138 41.40 -3.06 -12.55
CA THR A 138 42.60 -2.21 -12.76
C THR A 138 42.89 -1.50 -14.09
N SER A 139 43.13 -0.19 -13.91
CA SER A 139 44.17 0.62 -14.57
C SER A 139 43.78 1.43 -15.82
N SER A 140 43.34 2.67 -15.59
CA SER A 140 44.07 3.85 -16.08
C SER A 140 43.66 5.11 -15.30
N LYS A 141 44.66 5.90 -14.92
CA LYS A 141 44.52 7.12 -14.12
C LYS A 141 44.12 8.28 -15.02
N VAL A 142 42.94 8.85 -14.79
CA VAL A 142 42.63 10.26 -15.11
C VAL A 142 42.06 10.87 -13.84
N PRO A 143 42.64 11.96 -13.29
CA PRO A 143 42.13 12.57 -12.07
C PRO A 143 40.89 13.40 -12.42
N ILE A 144 39.76 12.73 -12.53
CA ILE A 144 38.47 13.40 -12.42
C ILE A 144 38.36 13.80 -10.95
N LEU A 145 38.46 15.10 -10.68
CA LEU A 145 38.08 15.74 -9.42
C LEU A 145 36.61 15.39 -9.13
N ARG A 146 36.39 14.22 -8.55
CA ARG A 146 35.12 13.87 -7.93
C ARG A 146 35.00 14.77 -6.71
N ARG A 147 34.26 15.86 -6.87
CA ARG A 147 33.57 16.48 -5.74
C ARG A 147 32.73 15.36 -5.12
N THR A 148 33.20 14.78 -4.03
CA THR A 148 32.38 13.94 -3.19
C THR A 148 31.33 14.87 -2.59
N MET A 149 30.17 14.91 -3.23
CA MET A 149 28.99 15.51 -2.62
C MET A 149 28.78 14.82 -1.27
N PRO A 150 28.59 15.56 -0.17
CA PRO A 150 28.32 14.94 1.12
C PRO A 150 27.11 14.03 0.92
N LYS A 151 27.26 12.73 1.21
CA LYS A 151 26.16 11.77 1.21
C LYS A 151 25.07 12.38 2.09
N LYS A 152 23.97 12.83 1.48
CA LYS A 152 22.74 13.13 2.22
C LYS A 152 22.38 11.83 2.90
N ARG A 153 22.68 11.69 4.21
CA ARG A 153 22.13 10.60 5.03
C ARG A 153 20.64 10.57 4.72
N ASN A 154 20.16 9.42 4.28
CA ASN A 154 18.77 9.29 3.88
C ASN A 154 17.93 9.70 5.09
N ALA A 155 16.93 10.56 4.91
CA ALA A 155 16.10 11.05 6.02
C ALA A 155 15.52 9.89 6.86
N GLN A 156 15.37 8.71 6.25
CA GLN A 156 15.00 7.46 6.91
C GLN A 156 16.06 6.92 7.89
N GLU A 157 17.35 6.97 7.56
CA GLU A 157 18.43 6.53 8.46
C GLU A 157 18.51 7.44 9.70
N ALA A 158 18.33 8.75 9.52
CA ALA A 158 18.28 9.68 10.65
C ALA A 158 17.05 9.46 11.56
N ILE A 159 15.94 8.95 11.01
CA ILE A 159 14.75 8.58 11.80
C ILE A 159 15.01 7.27 12.55
N ILE A 160 15.65 6.28 11.92
CA ILE A 160 15.99 5.00 12.54
C ILE A 160 16.98 5.19 13.71
N ASP A 161 18.00 6.03 13.53
CA ASP A 161 18.95 6.35 14.60
C ASP A 161 18.26 7.05 15.78
N LYS A 162 17.34 7.98 15.50
CA LYS A 162 16.54 8.65 16.53
C LYS A 162 15.63 7.68 17.28
N MET A 163 14.95 6.79 16.58
CA MET A 163 14.10 5.78 17.20
C MET A 163 14.93 4.83 18.08
N SER A 164 16.08 4.38 17.59
CA SER A 164 16.97 3.48 18.33
C SER A 164 17.52 4.14 19.61
N SER A 165 17.90 5.41 19.54
CA SER A 165 18.30 6.21 20.71
C SER A 165 17.14 6.39 21.70
N CYS A 166 15.93 6.64 21.21
CA CYS A 166 14.74 6.78 22.04
C CYS A 166 14.42 5.49 22.79
N PHE A 167 14.50 4.33 22.12
CA PHE A 167 14.32 3.02 22.74
C PHE A 167 15.38 2.70 23.78
N TYR A 168 16.65 2.98 23.49
CA TYR A 168 17.73 2.78 24.44
C TYR A 168 17.54 3.59 25.73
N ASN A 169 17.14 4.86 25.60
CA ASN A 169 16.87 5.73 26.75
C ASN A 169 15.62 5.31 27.53
N LEU A 170 14.57 4.84 26.84
CA LEU A 170 13.36 4.31 27.47
C LEU A 170 13.69 3.07 28.32
N ASN A 171 14.43 2.12 27.75
CA ASN A 171 14.81 0.88 28.46
C ASN A 171 15.73 1.16 29.66
N LYS A 172 16.71 2.06 29.48
CA LYS A 172 17.58 2.50 30.58
C LYS A 172 16.79 3.18 31.72
N ARG A 173 15.74 3.95 31.39
CA ARG A 173 14.87 4.59 32.39
C ARG A 173 13.93 3.63 33.09
N VAL A 174 13.42 2.62 32.39
CA VAL A 174 12.63 1.54 33.02
C VAL A 174 13.44 0.82 34.10
N GLN A 175 14.76 0.72 33.91
CA GLN A 175 15.68 0.08 34.86
C GLN A 175 16.18 1.01 36.00
N SER A 176 15.85 2.31 35.98
CA SER A 176 16.31 3.29 36.99
C SER A 176 15.14 4.05 37.60
N ALA A 177 15.03 4.18 38.92
CA ALA A 177 13.96 4.97 39.56
C ALA A 177 14.15 6.49 39.29
N PRO A 178 13.38 7.11 38.38
CA PRO A 178 13.61 8.50 37.99
C PRO A 178 12.93 9.47 38.97
N THR A 179 13.43 10.71 39.03
CA THR A 179 12.81 11.79 39.80
C THR A 179 11.69 12.46 38.97
N PRO A 180 10.65 13.03 39.61
CA PRO A 180 9.44 13.49 38.92
C PRO A 180 9.65 14.62 37.90
N ASP A 181 10.68 15.46 38.08
CA ASP A 181 11.01 16.54 37.11
C ASP A 181 11.65 15.99 35.83
N GLU A 182 12.40 14.90 35.93
CA GLU A 182 13.04 14.25 34.79
C GLU A 182 12.02 13.54 33.88
N ASP A 183 10.90 13.09 34.44
CA ASP A 183 9.82 12.41 33.70
C ASP A 183 9.03 13.37 32.82
N LEU A 184 8.80 14.60 33.28
CA LEU A 184 8.09 15.60 32.49
C LEU A 184 8.92 16.05 31.27
N HIS A 185 10.23 16.22 31.43
CA HIS A 185 11.12 16.58 30.32
C HIS A 185 11.21 15.45 29.28
N PHE A 186 11.30 14.20 29.74
CA PHE A 186 11.33 13.04 28.86
C PHE A 186 10.01 12.84 28.11
N ALA A 187 8.86 12.95 28.79
CA ALA A 187 7.56 12.84 28.16
C ALA A 187 7.34 13.90 27.06
N ARG A 188 7.83 15.13 27.27
CA ARG A 188 7.79 16.20 26.25
C ARG A 188 8.68 15.88 25.04
N SER A 189 9.90 15.37 25.26
CA SER A 189 10.80 14.96 24.18
C SER A 189 10.21 13.80 23.37
N LEU A 190 9.69 12.77 24.05
CA LEU A 190 9.05 11.62 23.42
C LEU A 190 7.83 12.04 22.57
N ALA A 191 7.01 12.95 23.08
CA ALA A 191 5.86 13.47 22.35
C ALA A 191 6.27 14.26 21.09
N GLN A 192 7.40 14.95 21.12
CA GLN A 192 7.98 15.64 19.96
C GLN A 192 8.41 14.64 18.88
N ASP A 193 9.08 13.56 19.29
CA ASP A 193 9.60 12.54 18.36
C ASP A 193 8.47 11.70 17.75
N ILE A 194 7.43 11.37 18.53
CA ILE A 194 6.24 10.65 18.02
C ILE A 194 5.50 11.47 16.96
N LYS A 195 5.49 12.80 17.03
CA LYS A 195 4.81 13.65 16.03
C LYS A 195 5.37 13.45 14.62
N ILE A 196 6.67 13.17 14.50
CA ILE A 196 7.39 13.05 13.22
C ILE A 196 7.20 11.66 12.59
N LEU A 197 6.68 10.68 13.34
CA LEU A 197 6.49 9.32 12.85
C LEU A 197 5.29 9.18 11.89
N THR A 198 5.46 8.30 10.90
CA THR A 198 4.37 7.87 10.00
C THR A 198 3.33 7.04 10.76
N PRO A 199 2.08 6.90 10.25
CA PRO A 199 1.02 6.16 10.92
C PRO A 199 1.39 4.70 11.27
N LEU A 200 2.08 4.00 10.36
CA LEU A 200 2.53 2.62 10.59
C LEU A 200 3.60 2.54 11.69
N GLN A 201 4.55 3.48 11.69
CA GLN A 201 5.59 3.55 12.72
C GLN A 201 5.00 3.86 14.11
N LYS A 202 3.94 4.68 14.18
CA LYS A 202 3.22 4.94 15.44
C LYS A 202 2.55 3.69 15.99
N ILE A 203 2.01 2.83 15.13
CA ILE A 203 1.39 1.55 15.53
C ILE A 203 2.46 0.61 16.08
N GLN A 204 3.59 0.46 15.37
CA GLN A 204 4.70 -0.38 15.83
C GLN A 204 5.29 0.11 17.15
N PHE A 205 5.48 1.43 17.30
CA PHE A 205 5.99 2.05 18.52
C PHE A 205 5.04 1.87 19.73
N LYS A 206 3.72 1.96 19.52
CA LYS A 206 2.74 1.67 20.58
C LYS A 206 2.83 0.22 21.04
N ARG A 207 2.90 -0.72 20.09
CA ARG A 207 2.98 -2.15 20.38
C ARG A 207 4.22 -2.48 21.23
N THR A 208 5.38 -1.95 20.89
CA THR A 208 6.61 -2.19 21.66
C THR A 208 6.57 -1.55 23.05
N ILE A 209 5.91 -0.39 23.23
CA ILE A 209 5.70 0.18 24.58
C ILE A 209 4.83 -0.76 25.43
N TYR A 210 3.74 -1.30 24.87
CA TYR A 210 2.89 -2.23 25.61
C TYR A 210 3.65 -3.50 26.00
N GLU A 211 4.43 -4.08 25.09
CA GLU A 211 5.26 -5.26 25.36
C GLU A 211 6.31 -4.98 26.46
N LEU A 212 6.94 -3.80 26.46
CA LEU A 212 7.89 -3.39 27.50
C LEU A 212 7.22 -3.21 28.87
N LEU A 213 6.05 -2.57 28.93
CA LEU A 213 5.30 -2.37 30.18
C LEU A 213 4.80 -3.71 30.75
N GLU A 214 4.40 -4.64 29.89
CA GLU A 214 3.97 -5.99 30.29
C GLU A 214 5.12 -6.80 30.88
N ASN A 215 6.33 -6.70 30.29
CA ASN A 215 7.52 -7.34 30.85
C ASN A 215 7.92 -6.77 32.22
N VAL A 216 7.85 -5.45 32.41
CA VAL A 216 8.13 -4.81 33.72
C VAL A 216 7.11 -5.20 34.79
N ALA A 217 5.83 -5.31 34.40
CA ALA A 217 4.78 -5.77 35.30
C ALA A 217 4.96 -7.24 35.71
N SER A 218 5.58 -8.05 34.85
CA SER A 218 5.87 -9.46 35.15
C SER A 218 7.12 -9.67 36.04
N GLU A 219 8.07 -8.72 36.07
CA GLU A 219 9.28 -8.79 36.91
C GLU A 219 9.06 -8.24 38.34
N THR A 220 7.91 -7.63 38.62
CA THR A 220 7.57 -6.99 39.91
C THR A 220 6.59 -7.79 40.78
N LEU A 221 6.24 -9.01 40.35
CA LEU A 221 5.46 -10.02 41.09
C LEU A 221 6.35 -11.20 41.50
#